data_AF-A0A3D1SMP4-F1
#
_entry.id   AF-A0A3D1SMP4-F1
#
_cell.length_a   1.000
_cell.length_b   1.000
_cell.length_c   1.000
_cell.angle_alpha   90.00
_cell.angle_beta   90.00
_cell.angle_gamma   90.00
#
_symmetry.space_group_name_H-M   'P 1'
#
loop_
_entity.id
_entity.type
_entity.pdbx_description
1 polymer ?
#
loop_
_entity_poly.entity_id
_entity_poly.type
_entity_poly.pdbx_seq_one_letter_code
_entity_poly.pdbx_strand_id
1 'polypeptide(L)'
;MSGWPRLYDDGRSPCHSIIGSNLNGLLQAFLRGRRCIVYHSAVSLHLSEHSRVCPDVTVSCDPGARGAREVIRHPSLVAEVLSPTTEARDRGQKSWQYRSCPSMQEYLLISAELPLVEVFRREKQGFWSLSTLA
;
A
#
# COMPACT_ATOMS: atom_id res chain seq x y z
N MET A 1 -15.99 25.84 7.24
CA MET A 1 -15.50 24.52 6.77
C MET A 1 -14.06 24.41 7.23
N SER A 2 -13.82 23.72 8.35
CA SER A 2 -12.54 23.74 9.06
C SER A 2 -11.47 23.03 8.23
N GLY A 3 -10.67 23.82 7.51
CA GLY A 3 -9.40 23.35 6.96
C GLY A 3 -8.50 23.00 8.13
N TRP A 4 -8.14 21.72 8.24
CA TRP A 4 -7.05 21.32 9.11
C TRP A 4 -5.82 22.13 8.68
N PRO A 5 -5.12 22.81 9.60
CA PRO A 5 -3.86 23.47 9.27
C PRO A 5 -2.94 22.41 8.65
N ARG A 6 -2.09 22.81 7.70
CA ARG A 6 -1.01 21.96 7.16
C ARG A 6 0.02 21.68 8.26
N LEU A 7 -0.38 20.91 9.26
CA LEU A 7 0.51 20.32 10.23
C LEU A 7 1.31 19.28 9.47
N TYR A 8 2.61 19.31 9.65
CA TYR A 8 3.54 18.26 9.22
C TYR A 8 2.91 16.89 9.51
N ASP A 9 2.43 16.20 8.48
CA ASP A 9 1.93 14.83 8.61
C ASP A 9 3.09 13.89 8.27
N ASP A 10 3.66 13.29 9.31
CA ASP A 10 4.73 12.29 9.27
C ASP A 10 4.20 10.89 8.90
N GLY A 11 3.00 10.81 8.30
CA GLY A 11 2.24 9.58 8.07
C GLY A 11 1.56 9.07 9.35
N ARG A 12 1.47 9.89 10.40
CA ARG A 12 0.81 9.55 11.67
C ARG A 12 -0.37 10.46 11.98
N SER A 13 -0.81 11.32 11.06
CA SER A 13 -2.03 12.08 11.30
C SER A 13 -3.23 11.15 11.53
N PRO A 14 -4.25 11.62 12.28
CA PRO A 14 -5.50 10.89 12.41
C PRO A 14 -6.15 10.60 11.05
N CYS A 15 -6.07 11.53 10.09
CA CYS A 15 -6.61 11.34 8.75
C CYS A 15 -5.92 10.18 8.00
N HIS A 16 -4.59 10.17 7.98
CA HIS A 16 -3.79 9.07 7.39
C HIS A 16 -4.17 7.73 7.99
N SER A 17 -4.22 7.68 9.33
CA SER A 17 -4.57 6.47 10.09
C SER A 17 -5.98 5.98 9.80
N ILE A 18 -6.96 6.88 9.70
CA ILE A 18 -8.36 6.54 9.40
C ILE A 18 -8.49 6.00 7.98
N ILE A 19 -7.86 6.65 6.99
CA ILE A 19 -7.91 6.20 5.58
C ILE A 19 -7.31 4.80 5.46
N GLY A 20 -6.12 4.58 6.01
CA GLY A 20 -5.46 3.27 6.00
C GLY A 20 -6.29 2.19 6.70
N SER A 21 -6.87 2.51 7.87
CA SER A 21 -7.73 1.59 8.63
C SER A 21 -9.01 1.22 7.88
N ASN A 22 -9.67 2.19 7.25
CA ASN A 22 -10.88 1.97 6.46
C ASN A 22 -10.59 1.08 5.26
N LEU A 23 -9.51 1.35 4.51
CA LEU A 23 -9.10 0.51 3.40
C LEU A 23 -8.80 -0.91 3.86
N ASN A 24 -8.04 -1.07 4.93
CA ASN A 24 -7.73 -2.38 5.50
C ASN A 24 -9.03 -3.13 5.86
N GLY A 25 -9.99 -2.48 6.53
CA GLY A 25 -11.29 -3.07 6.87
C GLY A 25 -12.10 -3.51 5.66
N LEU A 26 -12.18 -2.66 4.62
CA LEU A 26 -12.87 -2.96 3.37
C LEU A 26 -12.24 -4.15 2.63
N LEU A 27 -10.91 -4.19 2.53
CA LEU A 27 -10.20 -5.29 1.90
C LEU A 27 -10.34 -6.60 2.69
N GLN A 28 -10.25 -6.55 4.02
CA GLN A 28 -10.48 -7.71 4.89
C GLN A 28 -11.90 -8.28 4.70
N ALA A 29 -12.91 -7.42 4.62
CA ALA A 29 -14.28 -7.84 4.36
C ALA A 29 -14.42 -8.46 2.95
N PHE A 30 -13.89 -7.80 1.92
CA PHE A 30 -13.97 -8.27 0.53
C PHE A 30 -13.23 -9.60 0.28
N LEU A 31 -12.10 -9.81 0.96
CA LEU A 31 -11.24 -10.98 0.80
C LEU A 31 -11.57 -12.10 1.81
N ARG A 32 -12.57 -11.93 2.67
CA ARG A 32 -12.98 -12.94 3.65
C ARG A 32 -13.29 -14.27 2.97
N GLY A 33 -12.75 -15.36 3.52
CA GLY A 33 -12.91 -16.71 2.97
C GLY A 33 -12.08 -16.99 1.71
N ARG A 34 -11.34 -16.01 1.18
CA ARG A 34 -10.40 -16.22 0.08
C ARG A 34 -9.00 -16.58 0.61
N ARG A 35 -8.10 -16.91 -0.32
CA ARG A 35 -6.71 -17.26 0.01
C ARG A 35 -5.88 -16.08 0.51
N CYS A 36 -6.26 -14.85 0.18
CA CYS A 36 -5.46 -13.66 0.45
C CYS A 36 -5.61 -13.15 1.89
N ILE A 37 -4.52 -12.63 2.42
CA ILE A 37 -4.42 -12.02 3.76
C ILE A 37 -4.08 -10.56 3.61
N VAL A 38 -4.76 -9.70 4.37
CA VAL A 38 -4.49 -8.27 4.44
C VAL A 38 -3.71 -7.97 5.72
N TYR A 39 -2.66 -7.17 5.58
CA TYR A 39 -1.77 -6.70 6.63
C TYR A 39 -1.80 -5.18 6.68
N HIS A 40 -1.70 -4.66 7.89
CA HIS A 40 -1.51 -3.24 8.17
C HIS A 40 -0.03 -2.94 8.46
N SER A 41 0.34 -1.66 8.50
CA SER A 41 1.69 -1.07 8.59
C SER A 41 2.69 -1.61 9.62
N ALA A 42 2.27 -2.50 10.53
CA ALA A 42 3.13 -3.11 11.54
C ALA A 42 4.02 -4.25 11.00
N VAL A 43 3.82 -4.71 9.76
CA VAL A 43 4.57 -5.84 9.19
C VAL A 43 5.52 -5.36 8.09
N SER A 44 6.80 -5.73 8.21
CA SER A 44 7.78 -5.34 7.19
C SER A 44 7.59 -6.15 5.91
N LEU A 45 7.71 -5.48 4.77
CA LEU A 45 7.72 -6.09 3.45
C LEU A 45 9.16 -6.20 2.96
N HIS A 46 9.61 -7.43 2.74
CA HIS A 46 10.97 -7.73 2.27
C HIS A 46 10.93 -7.98 0.77
N LEU A 47 11.26 -6.95 -0.01
CA LEU A 47 11.18 -6.97 -1.47
C LEU A 47 12.44 -7.53 -2.12
N SER A 48 13.60 -7.36 -1.46
CA SER A 48 14.90 -7.94 -1.82
C SER A 48 15.81 -7.94 -0.60
N GLU A 49 16.96 -8.64 -0.64
CA GLU A 49 17.90 -8.69 0.50
C GLU A 49 18.19 -7.32 1.15
N HIS A 50 18.28 -6.26 0.33
CA HIS A 50 18.58 -4.90 0.77
C HIS A 50 17.37 -3.95 0.81
N SER A 51 16.16 -4.44 0.51
CA SER A 51 14.96 -3.61 0.46
C SER A 51 13.89 -4.12 1.43
N ARG A 52 13.74 -3.38 2.54
CA ARG A 52 12.67 -3.55 3.52
C ARG A 52 11.90 -2.25 3.65
N VAL A 53 10.59 -2.34 3.57
CA VAL A 53 9.69 -1.19 3.69
C VAL A 53 8.47 -1.59 4.52
N CYS A 54 7.81 -0.63 5.15
CA CYS A 54 6.55 -0.85 5.86
C CYS A 54 5.48 -0.03 5.14
N PRO A 55 4.68 -0.65 4.25
CA PRO A 55 3.58 0.03 3.58
C PRO A 55 2.38 0.16 4.50
N ASP A 56 1.49 1.13 4.26
CA ASP A 56 0.29 1.30 5.08
C ASP A 56 -0.65 0.09 5.06
N VAL A 57 -0.89 -0.46 3.86
CA VAL A 57 -1.68 -1.68 3.67
C VAL A 57 -0.99 -2.60 2.66
N THR A 58 -0.90 -3.88 2.99
CA THR A 58 -0.37 -4.93 2.12
C THR A 58 -1.34 -6.07 2.01
N VAL A 59 -1.55 -6.60 0.80
CA VAL A 59 -2.27 -7.86 0.58
C VAL A 59 -1.30 -8.88 0.02
N SER A 60 -1.29 -10.08 0.58
CA SER A 60 -0.60 -11.23 0.00
C SER A 60 -1.56 -12.38 -0.23
N CYS A 61 -1.54 -12.93 -1.44
CA CYS A 61 -2.31 -14.12 -1.81
C CYS A 61 -1.47 -15.40 -1.82
N ASP A 62 -0.24 -15.32 -1.35
CA ASP A 62 0.69 -16.45 -1.26
C ASP A 62 0.25 -17.43 -0.16
N PRO A 63 0.35 -18.76 -0.37
CA PRO A 63 -0.01 -19.74 0.66
C PRO A 63 0.79 -19.56 1.97
N GLY A 64 2.06 -19.15 1.88
CA GLY A 64 2.95 -18.90 3.01
C GLY A 64 2.69 -17.56 3.71
N ALA A 65 1.74 -16.74 3.22
CA ALA A 65 1.34 -15.54 3.93
C ALA A 65 0.73 -15.88 5.29
N ARG A 66 -0.07 -16.94 5.40
CA ARG A 66 -0.70 -17.31 6.67
C ARG A 66 0.35 -17.69 7.71
N GLY A 67 0.44 -16.90 8.78
CA GLY A 67 1.40 -17.11 9.86
C GLY A 67 2.72 -16.36 9.70
N ALA A 68 2.85 -15.47 8.71
CA ALA A 68 3.95 -14.52 8.66
C ALA A 68 3.95 -13.65 9.93
N ARG A 69 4.94 -13.85 10.82
CA ARG A 69 5.01 -13.15 12.11
C ARG A 69 5.70 -11.78 12.02
N GLU A 70 6.63 -11.62 11.09
CA GLU A 70 7.50 -10.42 11.05
C GLU A 70 7.71 -9.86 9.64
N VAL A 71 7.63 -10.72 8.62
CA VAL A 71 8.02 -10.34 7.24
C VAL A 71 7.07 -10.94 6.21
N ILE A 72 6.60 -10.10 5.29
CA ILE A 72 5.91 -10.51 4.06
C ILE A 72 6.94 -10.54 2.92
N ARG A 73 6.90 -11.57 2.07
CA ARG A 73 7.84 -11.73 0.93
C ARG A 73 7.18 -11.69 -0.44
N HIS A 74 5.92 -12.08 -0.53
CA HIS A 74 5.19 -12.19 -1.79
C HIS A 74 3.92 -11.33 -1.76
N PRO A 75 4.05 -9.99 -1.75
CA PRO A 75 2.90 -9.11 -1.81
C PRO A 75 2.23 -9.21 -3.19
N SER A 76 0.91 -9.13 -3.21
CA SER A 76 0.10 -9.04 -4.43
C SER A 76 -0.42 -7.62 -4.64
N LEU A 77 -0.74 -6.90 -3.56
CA LEU A 77 -1.12 -5.49 -3.57
C LEU A 77 -0.42 -4.74 -2.44
N VAL A 78 -0.03 -3.50 -2.70
CA VAL A 78 0.38 -2.52 -1.69
C VAL A 78 -0.40 -1.23 -1.89
N ALA A 79 -0.84 -0.60 -0.81
CA ALA A 79 -1.39 0.75 -0.83
C ALA A 79 -0.63 1.63 0.17
N GLU A 80 -0.31 2.85 -0.27
CA GLU A 80 0.29 3.91 0.55
C GLU A 80 -0.70 5.08 0.58
N VAL A 81 -0.98 5.58 1.78
CA VAL A 81 -1.69 6.83 1.98
C VAL A 81 -0.64 7.94 1.93
N LEU A 82 -0.86 8.92 1.07
CA LEU A 82 0.12 9.98 0.85
C LEU A 82 0.08 10.98 1.99
N SER A 83 1.27 11.27 2.52
CA SER A 83 1.52 12.37 3.43
C SER A 83 2.62 13.28 2.85
N PRO A 84 2.69 14.57 3.24
CA PRO A 84 3.72 15.48 2.75
C PRO A 84 5.15 15.00 2.99
N THR A 85 5.38 14.17 4.03
CA THR A 85 6.72 13.69 4.40
C THR A 85 7.13 12.42 3.65
N THR A 86 6.19 11.58 3.23
CA THR A 86 6.50 10.28 2.58
C THR A 86 6.22 10.27 1.08
N GLU A 87 5.37 11.17 0.57
CA GLU A 87 4.85 11.15 -0.80
C GLU A 87 5.96 11.05 -1.86
N ALA A 88 7.02 11.85 -1.73
CA ALA A 88 8.12 11.82 -2.69
C ALA A 88 8.79 10.43 -2.76
N ARG A 89 8.94 9.76 -1.61
CA ARG A 89 9.50 8.41 -1.53
C ARG A 89 8.52 7.35 -2.04
N ASP A 90 7.24 7.48 -1.69
CA ASP A 90 6.17 6.55 -2.09
C ASP A 90 5.98 6.59 -3.61
N ARG A 91 5.97 7.78 -4.23
CA ARG A 91 5.91 7.96 -5.69
C ARG A 91 7.20 7.54 -6.41
N GLY A 92 8.35 7.75 -5.78
CA GLY A 92 9.67 7.49 -6.36
C GLY A 92 10.22 6.09 -6.01
N GLN A 93 11.10 6.06 -5.01
CA GLN A 93 11.91 4.88 -4.68
C GLN A 93 11.06 3.64 -4.38
N LYS A 94 10.04 3.77 -3.51
CA LYS A 94 9.16 2.66 -3.13
C LYS A 94 8.36 2.14 -4.33
N SER A 95 7.79 3.04 -5.14
CA SER A 95 7.10 2.68 -6.38
C SER A 95 7.95 1.80 -7.30
N TRP A 96 9.23 2.12 -7.47
CA TRP A 96 10.16 1.29 -8.25
C TRP A 96 10.39 -0.08 -7.59
N GLN A 97 10.62 -0.12 -6.28
CA GLN A 97 10.84 -1.38 -5.54
C GLN A 97 9.62 -2.30 -5.63
N TYR A 98 8.42 -1.77 -5.43
CA TYR A 98 7.16 -2.50 -5.56
C TYR A 98 6.96 -3.04 -6.97
N ARG A 99 7.08 -2.18 -7.99
CA ARG A 99 6.86 -2.59 -9.39
C ARG A 99 7.90 -3.58 -9.92
N SER A 100 9.07 -3.64 -9.29
CA SER A 100 10.13 -4.62 -9.58
C SER A 100 9.90 -5.97 -8.88
N CYS A 101 9.05 -6.04 -7.85
CA CYS A 101 8.75 -7.28 -7.13
C CYS A 101 7.87 -8.21 -8.00
N PRO A 102 8.29 -9.47 -8.29
CA PRO A 102 7.58 -10.34 -9.23
C PRO A 102 6.13 -10.68 -8.84
N SER A 103 5.84 -10.77 -7.53
CA SER A 103 4.49 -11.11 -7.06
C SER A 103 3.52 -9.94 -7.09
N MET A 104 4.02 -8.70 -7.16
CA MET A 104 3.19 -7.49 -7.13
C MET A 104 2.31 -7.39 -8.37
N GLN A 105 1.02 -7.22 -8.17
CA GLN A 105 0.01 -7.02 -9.21
C GLN A 105 -0.53 -5.60 -9.20
N GLU A 106 -0.68 -4.99 -8.03
CA GLU A 106 -1.31 -3.67 -7.89
C GLU A 106 -0.57 -2.81 -6.86
N TYR A 107 -0.34 -1.54 -7.18
CA TYR A 107 0.21 -0.55 -6.27
C TYR A 107 -0.65 0.71 -6.27
N LEU A 108 -1.15 1.10 -5.09
CA LEU A 108 -2.09 2.18 -4.93
C LEU A 108 -1.43 3.35 -4.18
N LEU A 109 -1.65 4.56 -4.67
CA LEU A 109 -1.35 5.80 -3.95
C LEU A 109 -2.67 6.51 -3.67
N ILE A 110 -2.94 6.79 -2.39
CA ILE A 110 -4.21 7.35 -1.94
C ILE A 110 -3.94 8.73 -1.38
N SER A 111 -4.54 9.78 -1.96
CA SER A 111 -4.40 11.12 -1.42
C SER A 111 -5.17 11.25 -0.10
N ALA A 112 -4.54 11.82 0.92
CA ALA A 112 -5.22 12.22 2.14
C ALA A 112 -5.88 13.61 2.03
N GLU A 113 -5.54 14.38 0.99
CA GLU A 113 -6.01 15.77 0.79
C GLU A 113 -7.15 15.87 -0.23
N LEU A 114 -7.16 14.98 -1.23
CA LEU A 114 -8.13 14.95 -2.32
C LEU A 114 -8.81 13.58 -2.38
N PRO A 115 -10.07 13.48 -2.83
CA PRO A 115 -10.72 12.21 -3.11
C PRO A 115 -10.11 11.58 -4.37
N LEU A 116 -8.87 11.11 -4.28
CA LEU A 116 -8.07 10.68 -5.42
C LEU A 116 -7.29 9.41 -5.08
N VAL A 117 -7.35 8.43 -5.97
CA VAL A 117 -6.53 7.22 -5.92
C VAL A 117 -5.85 6.99 -7.25
N GLU A 118 -4.53 6.89 -7.24
CA GLU A 118 -3.76 6.42 -8.40
C GLU A 118 -3.53 4.92 -8.25
N VAL A 119 -3.86 4.17 -9.30
CA VAL A 119 -3.76 2.72 -9.35
C VAL A 119 -2.76 2.35 -10.42
N PHE A 120 -1.62 1.81 -9.99
CA PHE A 120 -0.68 1.11 -10.86
C PHE A 120 -1.07 -0.36 -10.91
N ARG A 121 -1.33 -0.88 -12.10
CA ARG A 121 -1.67 -2.30 -12.29
C ARG A 121 -0.69 -2.96 -13.26
N ARG A 122 -0.18 -4.14 -12.87
CA ARG A 122 0.68 -4.96 -13.74
C ARG A 122 -0.19 -5.60 -14.81
N GLU A 123 0.17 -5.34 -16.05
CA GLU A 123 -0.48 -5.90 -17.24
C GLU A 123 0.22 -7.17 -17.72
N LYS A 124 -0.38 -7.81 -18.72
CA LYS A 124 0.27 -8.89 -19.46
C LYS A 124 1.62 -8.39 -20.01
N GLN A 125 2.61 -9.28 -20.05
CA GLN A 125 4.00 -8.99 -20.49
C GLN A 125 4.81 -8.09 -19.53
N GLY A 126 4.28 -7.74 -18.35
CA GLY A 126 5.04 -7.10 -17.27
C GLY A 126 5.07 -5.57 -17.30
N PHE A 127 4.37 -4.94 -18.24
CA PHE A 127 4.15 -3.50 -18.22
C PHE A 127 3.23 -3.09 -17.07
N TRP A 128 3.28 -1.81 -16.69
CA TRP A 128 2.39 -1.23 -15.67
C TRP A 128 1.53 -0.15 -16.29
N SER A 129 0.21 -0.29 -16.18
CA SER A 129 -0.74 0.78 -16.47
C SER A 129 -0.91 1.69 -15.26
N LEU A 130 -1.25 2.96 -15.50
CA LEU A 130 -1.64 3.92 -14.47
C LEU A 130 -3.07 4.39 -14.77
N SER A 131 -3.95 4.29 -13.79
CA SER A 131 -5.29 4.86 -13.81
C SER A 131 -5.51 5.74 -12.60
N THR A 132 -6.29 6.80 -12.76
CA THR A 132 -6.65 7.72 -11.67
C THR A 132 -8.15 7.61 -11.42
N LEU A 133 -8.53 7.37 -10.17
CA LEU A 133 -9.90 7.32 -9.70
C LEU A 133 -10.15 8.61 -8.90
N ALA A 134 -11.13 9.40 -9.32
CA ALA A 134 -11.53 10.69 -8.72
C ALA A 134 -13.05 10.76 -8.55
#